data_AF-A0A1V5IKM8-F1
#
_entry.id   AF-A0A1V5IKM8-F1
#
_cell.length_a   1.000
_cell.length_b   1.000
_cell.length_c   1.000
_cell.angle_alpha   90.00
_cell.angle_beta   90.00
_cell.angle_gamma   90.00
#
_symmetry.space_group_name_H-M   'P 1'
#
loop_
_entity.id
_entity.type
_entity.pdbx_description
1 polymer ?
#
loop_
_entity_poly.entity_id
_entity_poly.type
_entity_poly.pdbx_seq_one_letter_code
_entity_poly.pdbx_strand_id
1 'polypeptide(L)'
;MKLVVNNPNVDPKVIERAMDDLMMGEHRNDFLGIIGWLIKTGLNDKEARQNLINSLTSCITNRLWEGMIQVTIQELEGETEIKPTFQKELPALFPYIDFRVKSGAIEIWKTDYWFKATTKVAVNDLSVTMKDEEITAVKSGVMQAFLTLAYCGHDKETKDPSVLIEEKKVLDLKLPELVSFQ
;
A
#
# COMPACT_ATOMS: atom_id res chain seq x y z
N MET A 1 20.18 -8.30 9.41
CA MET A 1 19.00 -8.94 10.04
C MET A 1 17.80 -8.79 9.12
N LYS A 2 17.07 -9.87 8.77
CA LYS A 2 15.88 -9.80 7.89
C LYS A 2 14.62 -9.87 8.76
N LEU A 3 13.91 -8.75 8.87
CA LEU A 3 12.62 -8.71 9.54
C LEU A 3 11.54 -9.22 8.58
N VAL A 4 10.90 -10.32 8.95
CA VAL A 4 9.70 -10.83 8.28
C VAL A 4 8.50 -10.30 9.06
N VAL A 5 7.76 -9.36 8.49
CA VAL A 5 6.54 -8.84 9.10
C VAL A 5 5.42 -9.85 8.85
N ASN A 6 5.00 -10.54 9.91
CA ASN A 6 3.80 -11.36 9.89
C ASN A 6 2.59 -10.44 10.07
N ASN A 7 1.66 -10.44 9.11
CA ASN A 7 0.40 -9.67 9.10
C ASN A 7 0.53 -8.12 9.12
N PRO A 8 1.01 -7.48 8.04
CA PRO A 8 0.63 -6.12 7.68
C PRO A 8 -0.87 -5.89 7.86
N ASN A 9 -1.18 -4.86 8.64
CA ASN A 9 -2.50 -4.55 9.15
C ASN A 9 -3.33 -3.74 8.13
N VAL A 10 -3.12 -3.99 6.83
CA VAL A 10 -4.04 -3.48 5.81
C VAL A 10 -5.23 -4.43 5.81
N ASP A 11 -6.23 -4.10 6.62
CA ASP A 11 -7.51 -4.82 6.61
C ASP A 11 -8.06 -4.80 5.17
N PRO A 12 -8.23 -5.97 4.51
CA PRO A 12 -8.78 -6.06 3.17
C PRO A 12 -10.11 -5.32 3.02
N LYS A 13 -10.89 -5.18 4.10
CA LYS A 13 -12.15 -4.42 4.11
C LYS A 13 -11.98 -2.91 3.92
N VAL A 14 -10.79 -2.36 4.17
CA VAL A 14 -10.49 -0.94 3.90
C VAL A 14 -10.25 -0.75 2.40
N ILE A 15 -9.51 -1.68 1.77
CA ILE A 15 -9.32 -1.67 0.32
C ILE A 15 -10.66 -1.94 -0.38
N GLU A 16 -11.44 -2.90 0.11
CA GLU A 16 -12.76 -3.22 -0.45
C GLU A 16 -13.69 -2.00 -0.47
N ARG A 17 -13.79 -1.28 0.65
CA ARG A 17 -14.56 -0.03 0.73
C ARG A 17 -14.04 1.04 -0.23
N ALA A 18 -12.72 1.21 -0.30
CA ALA A 18 -12.11 2.14 -1.24
C ALA A 18 -12.40 1.80 -2.71
N MET A 19 -12.48 0.51 -3.07
CA MET A 19 -12.86 0.06 -4.42
C MET A 19 -14.36 0.26 -4.67
N ASP A 20 -15.21 0.02 -3.68
CA ASP A 20 -16.64 0.28 -3.76
C ASP A 20 -16.93 1.78 -3.97
N ASP A 21 -16.30 2.65 -3.17
CA ASP A 21 -16.40 4.11 -3.31
C ASP A 21 -15.90 4.59 -4.69
N LEU A 22 -14.79 4.03 -5.17
CA LEU A 22 -14.27 4.32 -6.50
C LEU A 22 -15.28 3.96 -7.61
N MET A 23 -15.92 2.81 -7.50
CA MET A 23 -16.87 2.30 -8.50
C MET A 23 -18.26 2.95 -8.44
N MET A 24 -18.64 3.49 -7.27
CA MET A 24 -19.94 4.12 -7.06
C MET A 24 -19.87 5.65 -7.10
N GLY A 25 -18.67 6.21 -7.03
CA GLY A 25 -18.40 7.66 -7.03
C GLY A 25 -18.17 8.26 -8.41
N GLU A 26 -17.26 9.24 -8.46
CA GLU A 26 -16.99 10.07 -9.65
C GLU A 26 -16.42 9.26 -10.82
N HIS A 27 -15.69 8.17 -10.53
CA HIS A 27 -15.04 7.32 -11.53
C HIS A 27 -15.89 6.14 -11.99
N ARG A 28 -17.17 6.07 -11.58
CA ARG A 28 -18.07 4.96 -11.96
C ARG A 28 -18.13 4.70 -13.47
N ASN A 29 -18.00 5.76 -14.27
CA ASN A 29 -18.11 5.70 -15.73
C ASN A 29 -16.93 4.94 -16.35
N ASP A 30 -15.77 4.95 -15.70
CA ASP A 30 -14.58 4.23 -16.16
C ASP A 30 -14.85 2.73 -16.19
N PHE A 31 -15.67 2.23 -15.27
CA PHE A 31 -15.94 0.79 -15.10
C PHE A 31 -17.17 0.28 -15.86
N LEU A 32 -17.96 1.17 -16.47
CA LEU A 32 -19.20 0.77 -17.16
C LEU A 32 -18.95 -0.23 -18.30
N GLY A 33 -17.87 -0.03 -19.06
CA GLY A 33 -17.50 -0.96 -20.13
C GLY A 33 -17.16 -2.36 -19.61
N ILE A 34 -16.46 -2.43 -18.47
CA ILE A 34 -16.10 -3.69 -17.82
C ILE A 34 -17.34 -4.39 -17.28
N ILE A 35 -18.20 -3.65 -16.57
CA ILE A 35 -19.47 -4.16 -16.04
C ILE A 35 -20.33 -4.70 -17.19
N GLY A 36 -20.41 -3.97 -18.31
CA GLY A 36 -21.12 -4.43 -19.50
C GLY A 36 -20.58 -5.74 -20.08
N TRP A 37 -19.26 -5.96 -20.03
CA TRP A 37 -18.65 -7.23 -20.43
C TRP A 37 -18.93 -8.35 -19.42
N LEU A 38 -18.86 -8.09 -18.13
CA LEU A 38 -19.19 -9.07 -17.08
C LEU A 38 -20.68 -9.49 -17.13
N ILE A 39 -21.58 -8.57 -17.47
CA ILE A 39 -23.00 -8.91 -17.67
C ILE A 39 -23.16 -9.87 -18.87
N LYS A 40 -22.39 -9.68 -19.94
CA LYS A 40 -22.42 -10.58 -21.11
C LYS A 40 -21.95 -12.01 -20.79
N THR A 41 -21.24 -12.23 -19.68
CA THR A 41 -20.87 -13.58 -19.23
C THR A 41 -21.98 -14.28 -18.43
N GLY A 42 -23.15 -13.64 -18.27
CA GLY A 42 -24.32 -14.20 -17.58
C GLY A 42 -24.53 -13.69 -16.16
N LEU A 43 -23.73 -12.73 -15.68
CA LEU A 43 -23.93 -12.08 -14.39
C LEU A 43 -25.02 -11.01 -14.49
N ASN A 44 -25.79 -10.80 -13.42
CA ASN A 44 -26.60 -9.58 -13.31
C ASN A 44 -25.75 -8.38 -12.88
N ASP A 45 -26.29 -7.15 -12.96
CA ASP A 45 -25.54 -5.92 -12.66
C ASP A 45 -24.93 -5.92 -11.24
N LYS A 46 -25.66 -6.40 -10.24
CA LYS A 46 -25.19 -6.47 -8.86
C LYS A 46 -24.02 -7.46 -8.73
N GLU A 47 -24.15 -8.65 -9.32
CA GLU A 47 -23.11 -9.68 -9.33
C GLU A 47 -21.87 -9.23 -10.08
N ALA A 48 -22.03 -8.57 -11.23
CA ALA A 48 -20.93 -8.03 -12.03
C ALA A 48 -20.15 -6.98 -11.24
N ARG A 49 -20.84 -6.06 -10.55
CA ARG A 49 -20.20 -5.07 -9.68
C ARG A 49 -19.44 -5.72 -8.54
N GLN A 50 -20.07 -6.62 -7.80
CA GLN A 50 -19.40 -7.28 -6.68
C GLN A 50 -18.19 -8.11 -7.15
N ASN A 51 -18.32 -8.80 -8.28
CA ASN A 51 -17.21 -9.56 -8.87
C ASN A 51 -16.03 -8.65 -9.21
N LEU A 52 -16.31 -7.47 -9.78
CA LEU A 52 -15.31 -6.47 -10.09
C LEU A 52 -14.64 -5.91 -8.81
N ILE A 53 -15.42 -5.50 -7.81
CA ILE A 53 -14.90 -5.02 -6.51
C ILE A 53 -13.96 -6.06 -5.87
N ASN A 54 -14.40 -7.32 -5.82
CA ASN A 54 -13.61 -8.41 -5.24
C ASN A 54 -12.29 -8.62 -6.01
N SER A 55 -12.35 -8.56 -7.34
CA SER A 55 -11.17 -8.72 -8.20
C SER A 55 -10.19 -7.56 -8.06
N LEU A 56 -10.68 -6.33 -8.04
CA LEU A 56 -9.89 -5.12 -7.80
C LEU A 56 -9.20 -5.20 -6.43
N THR A 57 -9.98 -5.51 -5.39
CA THR A 57 -9.49 -5.63 -4.02
C THR A 57 -8.39 -6.67 -3.93
N SER A 58 -8.60 -7.87 -4.48
CA SER A 58 -7.59 -8.94 -4.46
C SER A 58 -6.32 -8.55 -5.21
N CYS A 59 -6.45 -7.95 -6.40
CA CYS A 59 -5.29 -7.56 -7.22
C CYS A 59 -4.44 -6.48 -6.54
N ILE A 60 -5.08 -5.42 -6.05
CA ILE A 60 -4.40 -4.32 -5.35
C ILE A 60 -3.78 -4.82 -4.07
N THR A 61 -4.51 -5.62 -3.29
CA THR A 61 -3.99 -6.23 -2.06
C THR A 61 -2.70 -6.99 -2.39
N ASN A 62 -2.74 -7.95 -3.32
CA ASN A 62 -1.56 -8.76 -3.67
C ASN A 62 -0.36 -7.90 -4.13
N ARG A 63 -0.59 -6.89 -4.98
CA ARG A 63 0.50 -6.00 -5.46
C ARG A 63 1.10 -5.14 -4.36
N LEU A 64 0.27 -4.66 -3.42
CA LEU A 64 0.76 -3.94 -2.24
C LEU A 64 1.62 -4.89 -1.38
N TRP A 65 1.17 -6.12 -1.17
CA TRP A 65 1.91 -7.13 -0.39
C TRP A 65 3.28 -7.47 -0.98
N GLU A 66 3.38 -7.62 -2.30
CA GLU A 66 4.66 -7.84 -3.00
C GLU A 66 5.61 -6.64 -2.87
N GLY A 67 5.08 -5.41 -2.82
CA GLY A 67 5.88 -4.18 -2.72
C GLY A 67 6.15 -3.68 -1.29
N MET A 68 5.40 -4.13 -0.28
CA MET A 68 5.41 -3.53 1.07
C MET A 68 6.58 -3.99 1.97
N ILE A 69 7.23 -5.13 1.73
CA ILE A 69 8.19 -5.68 2.70
C ILE A 69 9.62 -5.67 2.16
N GLN A 70 10.25 -4.51 2.21
CA GLN A 70 11.70 -4.39 2.35
C GLN A 70 12.04 -3.33 3.39
N VAL A 71 12.04 -3.74 4.67
CA VAL A 71 12.54 -2.90 5.77
C VAL A 71 14.06 -3.05 5.79
N THR A 72 14.78 -2.08 5.23
CA THR A 72 16.23 -1.97 5.41
C THR A 72 16.49 -1.16 6.67
N ILE A 73 16.89 -1.83 7.76
CA ILE A 73 17.53 -1.16 8.90
C ILE A 73 18.90 -0.73 8.40
N GLN A 74 19.08 0.58 8.22
CA GLN A 74 20.36 1.16 7.84
C GLN A 74 21.12 1.47 9.13
N GLU A 75 22.35 0.96 9.27
CA GLU A 75 23.28 1.47 10.29
C GLU A 75 23.55 2.94 9.98
N LEU A 76 23.25 3.82 10.95
CA LEU A 76 23.54 5.25 10.87
C LEU A 76 25.02 5.45 11.18
N GLU A 77 25.89 5.07 10.26
CA GLU A 77 27.31 5.43 10.36
C GLU A 77 27.47 6.95 10.13
N GLY A 78 27.83 7.68 11.18
CA GLY A 78 28.29 9.07 11.09
C GLY A 78 27.30 10.18 11.49
N GLU A 79 26.11 9.87 12.01
CA GLU A 79 25.21 10.89 12.58
C GLU A 79 25.51 11.12 14.08
N THR A 80 25.88 12.35 14.44
CA THR A 80 26.18 12.77 15.83
C THR A 80 24.97 13.26 16.63
N GLU A 81 23.79 13.38 15.99
CA GLU A 81 22.54 13.79 16.64
C GLU A 81 21.46 12.74 16.45
N ILE A 82 20.91 12.23 17.55
CA ILE A 82 19.82 11.25 17.51
C ILE A 82 18.51 12.00 17.69
N LYS A 83 17.77 12.15 16.59
CA LYS A 83 16.42 12.72 16.62
C LYS A 83 15.45 11.69 17.22
N PRO A 84 14.60 12.08 18.19
CA PRO A 84 13.65 11.17 18.83
C PRO A 84 12.53 10.71 17.87
N THR A 85 12.34 11.44 16.78
CA THR A 85 11.42 11.11 15.69
C THR A 85 12.17 11.10 14.37
N PHE A 86 12.09 9.98 13.66
CA PHE A 86 12.58 9.84 12.31
C PHE A 86 11.42 9.53 11.38
N GLN A 87 11.30 10.26 10.27
CA GLN A 87 10.29 10.02 9.25
C GLN A 87 10.95 9.92 7.89
N LYS A 88 10.55 8.93 7.10
CA LYS A 88 11.02 8.74 5.73
C LYS A 88 9.87 8.33 4.82
N GLU A 89 9.78 9.00 3.69
CA GLU A 89 8.93 8.57 2.58
C GLU A 89 9.70 7.56 1.73
N LEU A 90 9.04 6.46 1.37
CA LEU A 90 9.59 5.45 0.49
C LEU A 90 9.20 5.75 -0.96
N PRO A 91 9.98 5.27 -1.96
CA PRO A 91 9.61 5.38 -3.37
C PRO A 91 8.19 4.87 -3.61
N ALA A 92 7.41 5.63 -4.40
CA ALA A 92 6.05 5.24 -4.71
C ALA A 92 6.03 3.94 -5.54
N LEU A 93 5.12 3.04 -5.17
CA LEU A 93 4.77 1.87 -5.95
C LEU A 93 3.59 2.22 -6.86
N PHE A 94 3.59 1.69 -8.08
CA PHE A 94 2.51 1.91 -9.04
C PHE A 94 1.84 0.60 -9.44
N PRO A 95 0.94 0.05 -8.60
CA PRO A 95 0.08 -1.05 -9.01
C PRO A 95 -0.75 -0.66 -10.23
N TYR A 96 -1.02 -1.62 -11.10
CA TYR A 96 -1.97 -1.46 -12.20
C TYR A 96 -2.89 -2.67 -12.26
N ILE A 97 -4.02 -2.52 -12.94
CA ILE A 97 -4.95 -3.62 -13.20
C ILE A 97 -5.18 -3.65 -14.69
N ASP A 98 -4.92 -4.79 -15.31
CA ASP A 98 -5.13 -5.02 -16.74
C ASP A 98 -6.43 -5.80 -16.96
N PHE A 99 -7.41 -5.14 -17.55
CA PHE A 99 -8.64 -5.79 -17.98
C PHE A 99 -8.48 -6.25 -19.41
N ARG A 100 -8.56 -7.57 -19.63
CA ARG A 100 -8.47 -8.18 -20.95
C ARG A 100 -9.71 -9.01 -21.21
N VAL A 101 -10.46 -8.67 -22.25
CA VAL A 101 -11.56 -9.49 -22.73
C VAL A 101 -11.04 -10.31 -23.90
N LYS A 102 -11.29 -11.63 -23.84
CA LYS A 102 -10.86 -12.58 -24.85
C LYS A 102 -12.05 -13.37 -25.40
N SER A 103 -11.97 -13.75 -26.67
CA SER A 103 -12.84 -14.75 -27.30
C SER A 103 -11.96 -15.89 -27.81
N GLY A 104 -11.98 -17.02 -27.10
CA GLY A 104 -10.99 -18.08 -27.30
C GLY A 104 -9.56 -17.59 -27.08
N ALA A 105 -8.69 -17.77 -28.08
CA ALA A 105 -7.30 -17.31 -28.03
C ALA A 105 -7.11 -15.83 -28.43
N ILE A 106 -8.17 -15.14 -28.86
CA ILE A 106 -8.08 -13.78 -29.41
C ILE A 106 -8.40 -12.76 -28.32
N GLU A 107 -7.55 -11.75 -28.14
CA GLU A 107 -7.82 -10.57 -27.31
C GLU A 107 -8.67 -9.58 -28.10
N ILE A 108 -9.86 -9.27 -27.60
CA ILE A 108 -10.84 -8.41 -28.30
C ILE A 108 -10.91 -7.01 -27.71
N TRP A 109 -10.49 -6.85 -26.45
CA TRP A 109 -10.44 -5.55 -25.79
C TRP A 109 -9.47 -5.60 -24.62
N LYS A 110 -8.75 -4.49 -24.43
CA LYS A 110 -7.82 -4.30 -23.32
C LYS A 110 -7.97 -2.89 -22.76
N THR A 111 -7.93 -2.75 -21.45
CA THR A 111 -7.73 -1.47 -20.78
C THR A 111 -6.89 -1.66 -19.52
N ASP A 112 -6.12 -0.64 -19.17
CA ASP A 112 -5.25 -0.64 -17.99
C ASP A 112 -5.63 0.53 -17.07
N TYR A 113 -5.69 0.27 -15.76
CA TYR A 113 -5.89 1.29 -14.74
C TYR A 113 -4.74 1.30 -13.75
N TRP A 114 -4.21 2.48 -13.48
CA TRP A 114 -3.09 2.70 -12.59
C TRP A 114 -3.54 3.18 -11.21
N PHE A 115 -2.75 2.80 -10.22
CA PHE A 115 -2.87 3.24 -8.85
C PHE A 115 -1.49 3.70 -8.37
N LYS A 116 -1.47 4.65 -7.45
CA LYS A 116 -0.25 5.12 -6.78
C LYS A 116 -0.35 4.77 -5.31
N ALA A 117 0.60 3.97 -4.85
CA ALA A 117 0.77 3.62 -3.45
C ALA A 117 2.00 4.33 -2.91
N THR A 118 1.79 5.20 -1.93
CA THR A 118 2.87 5.95 -1.26
C THR A 118 2.94 5.47 0.18
N THR A 119 4.15 5.12 0.62
CA THR A 119 4.38 4.61 1.97
C THR A 119 5.27 5.57 2.74
N LYS A 120 4.88 5.86 3.97
CA LYS A 120 5.62 6.69 4.92
C LYS A 120 5.93 5.85 6.15
N VAL A 121 7.19 5.82 6.56
CA VAL A 121 7.62 5.13 7.78
C VAL A 121 8.03 6.19 8.80
N ALA A 122 7.55 6.03 10.02
CA ALA A 122 7.95 6.83 11.17
C ALA A 122 8.51 5.92 12.26
N VAL A 123 9.60 6.34 12.88
CA VAL A 123 10.08 5.76 14.14
C VAL A 123 9.94 6.84 15.21
N ASN A 124 9.16 6.53 16.23
CA ASN A 124 8.93 7.39 17.39
C ASN A 124 9.68 6.83 18.59
N ASP A 125 9.89 7.66 19.61
CA ASP A 125 10.40 7.28 20.94
C ASP A 125 11.78 6.61 20.93
N LEU A 126 12.66 7.02 20.01
CA LEU A 126 14.07 6.67 20.05
C LEU A 126 14.77 7.47 21.15
N SER A 127 15.36 6.79 22.13
CA SER A 127 16.20 7.44 23.15
C SER A 127 17.51 6.70 23.34
N VAL A 128 18.58 7.45 23.55
CA VAL A 128 19.92 6.91 23.76
C VAL A 128 20.46 7.36 25.10
N THR A 129 20.99 6.42 25.86
CA THR A 129 21.66 6.68 27.13
C THR A 129 23.15 6.75 26.88
N MET A 130 23.76 7.86 27.31
CA MET A 130 25.21 8.04 27.26
C MET A 130 25.81 7.96 28.67
N LYS A 131 27.02 7.44 28.78
CA LYS A 131 27.85 7.49 29.98
C LYS A 131 29.29 7.71 29.55
N ASP A 132 29.97 8.69 30.15
CA ASP A 132 31.38 9.00 29.86
C ASP A 132 31.63 9.20 28.34
N GLU A 133 30.71 9.91 27.66
CA GLU A 133 30.74 10.16 26.20
C GLU A 133 30.57 8.91 25.32
N GLU A 134 30.33 7.74 25.92
CA GLU A 134 30.01 6.49 25.22
C GLU A 134 28.50 6.22 25.24
N ILE A 135 27.98 5.71 24.12
CA ILE A 135 26.60 5.20 24.06
C ILE A 135 26.54 3.89 24.85
N THR A 136 25.77 3.88 25.93
CA THR A 136 25.62 2.70 26.81
C THR A 136 24.30 1.98 26.65
N ALA A 137 23.28 2.63 26.08
CA ALA A 137 22.04 1.95 25.71
C ALA A 137 21.30 2.71 24.61
N VAL A 138 20.61 1.98 23.74
CA VAL A 138 19.60 2.52 22.83
C VAL A 138 18.26 1.90 23.22
N LYS A 139 17.30 2.74 23.57
CA LYS A 139 15.90 2.36 23.70
C LYS A 139 15.24 2.68 22.38
N SER A 140 15.08 1.64 21.58
CA SER A 140 14.33 1.65 20.33
C SER A 140 12.87 1.93 20.64
N GLY A 141 12.21 2.85 19.95
CA GLY A 141 10.79 3.11 20.21
C GLY A 141 9.85 2.32 19.30
N VAL A 142 8.82 2.96 18.76
CA VAL A 142 7.82 2.29 17.91
C VAL A 142 8.01 2.69 16.46
N MET A 143 8.18 1.70 15.58
CA MET A 143 8.17 1.89 14.13
C MET A 143 6.74 1.71 13.61
N GLN A 144 6.25 2.73 12.90
CA GLN A 144 4.94 2.75 12.27
C GLN A 144 5.11 2.93 10.76
N ALA A 145 4.30 2.24 9.96
CA ALA A 145 4.20 2.51 8.53
C ALA A 145 2.77 2.93 8.18
N PHE A 146 2.67 3.88 7.26
CA PHE A 146 1.44 4.48 6.77
C PHE A 146 1.38 4.31 5.25
N LEU A 147 0.21 3.99 4.72
CA LEU A 147 -0.07 3.80 3.31
C LEU A 147 -1.10 4.82 2.83
N THR A 148 -0.78 5.50 1.74
CA THR A 148 -1.73 6.28 0.94
C THR A 148 -1.91 5.57 -0.40
N LEU A 149 -3.16 5.29 -0.78
CA LEU A 149 -3.53 4.69 -2.06
C LEU A 149 -4.37 5.69 -2.86
N ALA A 150 -3.98 5.96 -4.09
CA ALA A 150 -4.71 6.83 -5.00
C ALA A 150 -4.96 6.14 -6.35
N TYR A 151 -6.09 6.46 -6.98
CA TYR A 151 -6.44 6.04 -8.33
C TYR A 151 -5.90 7.05 -9.35
N CYS A 152 -5.21 6.54 -10.36
CA CYS A 152 -4.58 7.35 -11.40
C CYS A 152 -5.32 7.29 -12.75
N GLY A 153 -6.33 6.43 -12.87
CA GLY A 153 -7.01 6.21 -14.16
C GLY A 153 -6.09 5.55 -15.17
N HIS A 154 -6.16 5.97 -16.43
CA HIS A 154 -5.37 5.39 -17.51
C HIS A 154 -3.91 5.89 -17.56
N ASP A 155 -3.58 6.95 -16.81
CA ASP A 155 -2.24 7.56 -16.82
C ASP A 155 -1.53 7.37 -15.49
N LYS A 156 -0.44 6.60 -15.51
CA LYS A 156 0.41 6.35 -14.34
C LYS A 156 0.92 7.63 -13.69
N GLU A 157 1.19 8.66 -14.50
CA GLU A 157 1.79 9.93 -14.06
C GLU A 157 0.76 11.07 -13.97
N THR A 158 -0.53 10.72 -13.80
CA THR A 158 -1.57 11.74 -13.62
C THR A 158 -1.19 12.73 -12.52
N LYS A 159 -1.42 14.02 -12.80
CA LYS A 159 -1.03 15.11 -11.88
C LYS A 159 -1.93 15.17 -10.65
N ASP A 160 -3.20 14.80 -10.82
CA ASP A 160 -4.24 14.92 -9.79
C ASP A 160 -4.91 13.55 -9.56
N PRO A 161 -4.19 12.57 -8.96
CA PRO A 161 -4.76 11.26 -8.67
C PRO A 161 -5.81 11.37 -7.56
N SER A 162 -6.89 10.60 -7.67
CA SER A 162 -7.95 10.58 -6.66
C SER A 162 -7.55 9.72 -5.48
N VAL A 163 -7.36 10.34 -4.32
CA VAL A 163 -7.00 9.62 -3.08
C VAL A 163 -8.17 8.74 -2.64
N LEU A 164 -7.89 7.45 -2.47
CA LEU A 164 -8.87 6.45 -2.03
C LEU A 164 -8.68 6.10 -0.55
N ILE A 165 -7.42 6.05 -0.11
CA ILE A 165 -7.03 5.80 1.27
C ILE A 165 -5.92 6.79 1.60
N GLU A 166 -6.07 7.54 2.68
CA GLU A 166 -5.10 8.55 3.12
C GLU A 166 -4.40 8.12 4.40
N GLU A 167 -3.06 8.10 4.38
CA GLU A 167 -2.16 7.86 5.51
C GLU A 167 -2.65 6.77 6.50
N LYS A 168 -3.16 5.65 5.98
CA LYS A 168 -3.67 4.57 6.82
C LYS A 168 -2.50 3.87 7.48
N LYS A 169 -2.47 3.77 8.80
CA LYS A 169 -1.45 2.96 9.50
C LYS A 169 -1.62 1.47 9.13
N VAL A 170 -0.55 0.88 8.59
CA VAL A 170 -0.50 -0.51 8.09
C VAL A 170 0.47 -1.39 8.88
N LEU A 171 1.37 -0.78 9.65
CA LEU A 171 2.32 -1.48 10.50
C LEU A 171 2.49 -0.71 11.80
N ASP A 172 2.59 -1.45 12.89
CA ASP A 172 2.93 -0.95 14.21
C ASP A 172 3.83 -1.99 14.86
N LEU A 173 5.09 -1.62 15.08
CA LEU A 173 6.16 -2.54 15.44
C LEU A 173 6.94 -1.96 16.62
N LYS A 174 6.87 -2.63 17.77
CA LYS A 174 7.69 -2.28 18.93
C LYS A 174 9.11 -2.77 18.71
N LEU A 175 10.02 -1.85 18.44
CA LEU A 175 11.42 -2.18 18.19
C LEU A 175 12.15 -2.84 19.39
N PRO A 176 11.82 -2.54 20.67
CA PRO A 176 12.45 -3.23 21.82
C PRO A 176 12.25 -4.75 21.83
N GLU A 177 11.16 -5.23 21.24
CA GLU A 177 10.84 -6.66 21.19
C GLU A 177 11.62 -7.39 20.08
N LEU A 178 12.31 -6.64 19.22
CA LEU A 178 12.96 -7.16 18.02
C LEU A 178 14.46 -6.88 17.98
N VAL A 179 14.91 -5.79 18.60
CA VAL A 179 16.30 -5.36 18.63
C VAL A 179 16.70 -5.17 20.09
N SER A 180 17.47 -6.11 20.61
CA SER A 180 18.17 -5.97 21.90
C SER A 180 19.63 -5.59 21.63
N PHE A 181 20.10 -4.51 22.26
CA PHE A 181 21.54 -4.29 22.43
C PHE A 181 22.09 -5.38 23.36
N GLN A 182 23.02 -6.20 22.86
CA GLN A 182 23.86 -7.09 23.68
C GLN A 182 25.23 -6.45 23.85
#